data_AF-A0A182MZ58-F1
#
_entry.id   AF-A0A182MZ58-F1
#
_cell.length_a   1.000
_cell.length_b   1.000
_cell.length_c   1.000
_cell.angle_alpha   90.00
_cell.angle_beta   90.00
_cell.angle_gamma   90.00
#
_symmetry.space_group_name_H-M   'P 1'
#
loop_
_entity.id
_entity.type
_entity.pdbx_description
1 polymer ?
#
loop_
_entity_poly.entity_id
_entity_poly.type
_entity_poly.pdbx_seq_one_letter_code
_entity_poly.pdbx_strand_id
1 'polypeptide(L)'
;MIGGRAGHVKTIFEKIKSGYPHLLDHLRTMNAPRECAKAFQQFLLCYQVLVLPQRCIDIVLGNVVGVPRRLIALDVLNLLLEEYEDTRLHFAKRYLQMMRCYTLYGYLRPTEMQTVLTPYLALSNIFPGPNERRGILLKSMTLLEMFLLAQLLDDPIALSAELQRACTSYRATKEGTKANTKR
;
A
#
# COMPACT_ATOMS: atom_id res chain seq x y z
N MET A 1 -1.41 37.10 4.56
CA MET A 1 -2.61 36.27 4.31
C MET A 1 -2.21 34.80 4.19
N ILE A 2 -2.28 34.02 5.29
CA ILE A 2 -1.90 32.58 5.31
C ILE A 2 -3.12 31.68 5.64
N GLY A 3 -4.27 32.27 5.99
CA GLY A 3 -5.46 31.54 6.48
C GLY A 3 -6.28 30.74 5.45
N GLY A 4 -6.20 31.07 4.15
CA GLY A 4 -7.03 30.43 3.12
C GLY A 4 -6.72 28.94 2.87
N ARG A 5 -5.45 28.54 2.97
CA ARG A 5 -5.03 27.15 2.68
C ARG A 5 -5.35 26.17 3.82
N ALA A 6 -5.29 26.62 5.07
CA ALA A 6 -5.66 25.80 6.22
C ALA A 6 -7.18 25.61 6.31
N GLY A 7 -7.97 26.63 5.95
CA GLY A 7 -9.43 26.55 5.88
C GLY A 7 -9.91 25.50 4.89
N HIS A 8 -9.30 25.42 3.71
CA HIS A 8 -9.67 24.42 2.69
C HIS A 8 -9.44 22.97 3.16
N VAL A 9 -8.31 22.69 3.82
CA VAL A 9 -8.03 21.36 4.39
C VAL A 9 -9.09 20.97 5.42
N LYS A 10 -9.44 21.89 6.33
CA LYS A 10 -10.47 21.65 7.34
C LYS A 10 -11.84 21.38 6.70
N THR A 11 -12.24 22.16 5.71
CA THR A 11 -13.51 21.98 4.99
C THR A 11 -13.57 20.62 4.29
N ILE A 12 -12.49 20.22 3.61
CA ILE A 12 -12.42 18.91 2.95
C ILE A 12 -12.48 17.79 3.99
N PHE A 13 -11.74 17.90 5.08
CA PHE A 13 -11.74 16.92 6.17
C PHE A 13 -13.16 16.72 6.75
N GLU A 14 -13.87 17.81 7.08
CA GLU A 14 -15.23 17.71 7.62
C GLU A 14 -16.20 17.08 6.61
N LYS A 15 -16.05 17.35 5.31
CA LYS A 15 -16.87 16.72 4.25
C LYS A 15 -16.58 15.23 4.08
N ILE A 16 -15.32 14.81 4.20
CA ILE A 16 -14.94 13.39 4.21
C ILE A 16 -15.58 12.73 5.44
N LYS A 17 -15.39 13.32 6.61
CA LYS A 17 -15.90 12.83 7.90
C LYS A 17 -17.42 12.70 7.92
N SER A 18 -18.15 13.64 7.32
CA SER A 18 -19.61 13.61 7.28
C SER A 18 -20.18 12.71 6.19
N GLY A 19 -19.35 12.07 5.36
CA GLY A 19 -19.82 11.27 4.22
C GLY A 19 -20.57 12.10 3.18
N TYR A 20 -20.11 13.32 2.88
CA TYR A 20 -20.82 14.24 2.00
C TYR A 20 -21.12 13.62 0.61
N PRO A 21 -22.39 13.53 0.16
CA PRO A 21 -22.77 12.77 -1.03
C PRO A 21 -22.19 13.32 -2.34
N HIS A 22 -21.90 14.63 -2.41
CA HIS A 22 -21.29 15.28 -3.57
C HIS A 22 -19.81 15.59 -3.37
N LEU A 23 -19.12 14.81 -2.52
CA LEU A 23 -17.70 15.00 -2.22
C LEU A 23 -16.86 15.02 -3.49
N LEU A 24 -17.06 14.06 -4.41
CA LEU A 24 -16.27 13.98 -5.63
C LEU A 24 -16.38 15.25 -6.49
N ASP A 25 -17.60 15.76 -6.69
CA ASP A 25 -17.83 16.96 -7.48
C ASP A 25 -17.22 18.19 -6.80
N HIS A 26 -17.39 18.29 -5.48
CA HIS A 26 -16.78 19.36 -4.70
C HIS A 26 -15.24 19.38 -4.81
N LEU A 27 -14.59 18.22 -4.69
CA LEU A 27 -13.14 18.11 -4.81
C LEU A 27 -12.65 18.48 -6.21
N ARG A 28 -13.41 18.12 -7.27
CA ARG A 28 -13.12 18.49 -8.66
C ARG A 28 -13.25 19.99 -8.88
N THR A 29 -14.31 20.61 -8.37
CA THR A 29 -14.53 22.06 -8.52
C THR A 29 -13.48 22.87 -7.78
N MET A 30 -13.03 22.41 -6.61
CA MET A 30 -12.01 23.12 -5.82
C MET A 30 -10.62 23.15 -6.47
N ASN A 31 -10.28 22.18 -7.33
CA ASN A 31 -8.96 22.05 -7.96
C ASN A 31 -7.77 22.19 -6.96
N ALA A 32 -7.90 21.53 -5.80
CA ALA A 32 -6.96 21.67 -4.67
C ALA A 32 -6.31 20.31 -4.28
N PRO A 33 -5.52 19.67 -5.16
CA PRO A 33 -5.03 18.30 -4.95
C PRO A 33 -4.13 18.15 -3.71
N ARG A 34 -3.37 19.19 -3.35
CA ARG A 34 -2.50 19.18 -2.16
C ARG A 34 -3.33 19.21 -0.88
N GLU A 35 -4.38 20.01 -0.85
CA GLU A 35 -5.31 20.14 0.27
C GLU A 35 -6.11 18.84 0.44
N CYS A 36 -6.54 18.21 -0.67
CA CYS A 36 -7.16 16.88 -0.66
C CYS A 36 -6.24 15.84 -0.02
N ALA A 37 -4.97 15.77 -0.43
CA ALA A 37 -4.00 14.84 0.12
C ALA A 37 -3.78 15.05 1.63
N LYS A 38 -3.70 16.32 2.08
CA LYS A 38 -3.57 16.67 3.50
C LYS A 38 -4.80 16.30 4.31
N ALA A 39 -6.00 16.59 3.81
CA ALA A 39 -7.24 16.27 4.50
C ALA A 39 -7.45 14.75 4.59
N PHE A 40 -7.12 14.02 3.51
CA PHE A 40 -7.13 12.56 3.51
C PHE A 40 -6.13 11.99 4.52
N GLN A 41 -4.90 12.51 4.57
CA GLN A 41 -3.93 12.10 5.58
C GLN A 41 -4.44 12.35 7.00
N GLN A 42 -5.00 13.53 7.27
CA GLN A 42 -5.57 13.86 8.58
C GLN A 42 -6.70 12.90 8.95
N PHE A 43 -7.55 12.52 8.00
CA PHE A 43 -8.58 11.52 8.20
C PHE A 43 -7.99 10.17 8.64
N LEU A 44 -7.00 9.65 7.90
CA LEU A 44 -6.40 8.37 8.25
C LEU A 44 -5.74 8.37 9.63
N LEU A 45 -5.03 9.45 9.97
CA LEU A 45 -4.38 9.59 11.29
C LEU A 45 -5.40 9.75 12.43
N CYS A 46 -6.43 10.58 12.23
CA CYS A 46 -7.45 10.84 13.24
C CYS A 46 -8.26 9.58 13.58
N TYR A 47 -8.50 8.72 12.58
CA TYR A 47 -9.31 7.51 12.74
C TYR A 47 -8.47 6.23 12.81
N GLN A 48 -7.13 6.35 12.84
CA GLN A 48 -6.20 5.21 12.88
C GLN A 48 -6.52 4.15 11.81
N VAL A 49 -6.86 4.60 10.60
CA VAL A 49 -7.27 3.72 9.51
C VAL A 49 -6.05 2.99 8.98
N LEU A 50 -5.99 1.67 9.17
CA LEU A 50 -4.92 0.83 8.67
C LEU A 50 -5.24 0.29 7.27
N VAL A 51 -4.33 0.46 6.33
CA VAL A 51 -4.48 -0.09 4.96
C VAL A 51 -4.24 -1.61 4.97
N LEU A 52 -3.26 -2.07 5.75
CA LEU A 52 -2.96 -3.48 5.92
C LEU A 52 -3.27 -3.91 7.36
N PRO A 53 -3.84 -5.11 7.58
CA PRO A 53 -3.96 -5.68 8.91
C PRO A 53 -2.56 -5.97 9.49
N GLN A 54 -2.48 -6.03 10.82
CA GLN A 54 -1.21 -6.23 11.53
C GLN A 54 -0.45 -7.49 11.05
N ARG A 55 -1.16 -8.58 10.76
CA ARG A 55 -0.52 -9.81 10.26
C ARG A 55 0.13 -9.63 8.88
N CYS A 56 -0.48 -8.86 7.99
CA CYS A 56 0.13 -8.48 6.71
C CYS A 56 1.38 -7.62 6.93
N ILE A 57 1.31 -6.69 7.89
CA ILE A 57 2.43 -5.83 8.28
C ILE A 57 3.61 -6.68 8.77
N ASP A 58 3.33 -7.63 9.67
CA ASP A 58 4.35 -8.51 10.25
C ASP A 58 5.05 -9.36 9.19
N ILE A 59 4.33 -9.84 8.16
CA ILE A 59 4.92 -10.56 7.03
C ILE A 59 5.85 -9.66 6.20
N VAL A 60 5.43 -8.42 5.90
CA VAL A 60 6.27 -7.49 5.13
C VAL A 60 7.53 -7.12 5.92
N LEU A 61 7.40 -6.86 7.23
CA LEU A 61 8.51 -6.50 8.10
C LEU A 61 9.41 -7.69 8.45
N GLY A 62 8.86 -8.91 8.46
CA GLY A 62 9.56 -10.15 8.80
C GLY A 62 10.83 -10.36 7.97
N ASN A 63 11.89 -10.86 8.60
CA ASN A 63 13.15 -11.11 7.90
C ASN A 63 13.13 -12.49 7.24
N VAL A 64 12.60 -12.56 6.01
CA VAL A 64 12.49 -13.82 5.27
C VAL A 64 13.65 -13.96 4.28
N VAL A 65 14.75 -14.54 4.75
CA VAL A 65 15.97 -14.72 3.94
C VAL A 65 15.72 -15.74 2.83
N GLY A 66 16.11 -15.40 1.60
CA GLY A 66 16.06 -16.29 0.46
C GLY A 66 14.67 -16.51 -0.13
N VAL A 67 13.64 -15.77 0.31
CA VAL A 67 12.31 -15.77 -0.32
C VAL A 67 12.20 -14.59 -1.30
N PRO A 68 11.73 -14.80 -2.55
CA PRO A 68 11.51 -13.72 -3.50
C PRO A 68 10.50 -12.70 -2.98
N ARG A 69 10.80 -11.41 -3.14
CA ARG A 69 9.92 -10.31 -2.73
C ARG A 69 8.52 -10.40 -3.37
N ARG A 70 8.47 -10.81 -4.63
CA ARG A 70 7.22 -11.09 -5.35
C ARG A 70 6.35 -12.12 -4.64
N LEU A 71 6.96 -13.18 -4.08
CA LEU A 71 6.22 -14.21 -3.36
C LEU A 71 5.64 -13.66 -2.05
N ILE A 72 6.43 -12.86 -1.31
CA ILE A 72 5.96 -12.17 -0.10
C ILE A 72 4.81 -11.21 -0.43
N ALA A 73 4.92 -10.47 -1.53
CA ALA A 73 3.86 -9.56 -1.97
C ALA A 73 2.55 -10.29 -2.32
N LEU A 74 2.63 -11.40 -3.06
CA LEU A 74 1.46 -12.22 -3.39
C LEU A 74 0.81 -12.82 -2.14
N ASP A 75 1.61 -13.30 -1.19
CA ASP A 75 1.14 -13.84 0.08
C ASP A 75 0.41 -12.78 0.91
N VAL A 76 0.96 -11.57 1.00
CA VAL A 76 0.33 -10.44 1.70
C VAL A 76 -0.99 -10.02 1.03
N LEU A 77 -1.05 -9.99 -0.31
CA LEU A 77 -2.28 -9.67 -1.02
C LEU A 77 -3.34 -10.75 -0.83
N ASN A 78 -2.95 -12.02 -0.81
CA ASN A 78 -3.87 -13.12 -0.54
C ASN A 78 -4.40 -13.05 0.90
N LEU A 79 -3.51 -12.85 1.88
CA LEU A 79 -3.88 -12.71 3.28
C LEU A 79 -4.81 -11.51 3.52
N LEU A 80 -4.65 -10.42 2.78
CA LEU A 80 -5.54 -9.27 2.87
C LEU A 80 -7.00 -9.63 2.54
N LEU A 81 -7.23 -10.55 1.60
CA LEU A 81 -8.58 -11.04 1.27
C LEU A 81 -9.20 -11.89 2.38
N GLU A 82 -8.37 -12.52 3.22
CA GLU A 82 -8.80 -13.37 4.33
C GLU A 82 -9.08 -12.54 5.60
N GLU A 83 -8.31 -11.47 5.83
CA GLU A 83 -8.29 -10.72 7.10
C GLU A 83 -9.28 -9.55 7.15
N TYR A 84 -9.60 -8.93 6.01
CA TYR A 84 -10.46 -7.74 5.97
C TYR A 84 -11.86 -8.03 5.44
N GLU A 85 -12.86 -7.55 6.18
CA GLU A 85 -14.27 -7.51 5.77
C GLU A 85 -14.52 -6.45 4.67
N ASP A 86 -15.66 -6.56 3.97
CA ASP A 86 -16.00 -5.83 2.75
C ASP A 86 -15.61 -4.34 2.74
N THR A 87 -15.98 -3.55 3.76
CA THR A 87 -15.70 -2.10 3.75
C THR A 87 -14.20 -1.79 3.91
N ARG A 88 -13.51 -2.49 4.83
CA ARG A 88 -12.07 -2.31 5.06
C ARG A 88 -11.26 -2.82 3.87
N LEU A 89 -11.69 -3.96 3.32
CA LEU A 89 -11.11 -4.53 2.13
C LEU A 89 -11.29 -3.60 0.93
N HIS A 90 -12.47 -3.01 0.74
CA HIS A 90 -12.73 -2.04 -0.32
C HIS A 90 -11.78 -0.85 -0.21
N PHE A 91 -11.63 -0.29 1.00
CA PHE A 91 -10.68 0.80 1.24
C PHE A 91 -9.25 0.39 0.90
N ALA A 92 -8.78 -0.77 1.40
CA ALA A 92 -7.44 -1.27 1.15
C ALA A 92 -7.17 -1.48 -0.36
N LYS A 93 -8.12 -2.08 -1.10
CA LYS A 93 -8.05 -2.24 -2.56
C LYS A 93 -7.88 -0.90 -3.26
N ARG A 94 -8.75 0.08 -2.96
CA ARG A 94 -8.68 1.42 -3.58
C ARG A 94 -7.38 2.15 -3.26
N TYR A 95 -6.92 2.04 -2.02
CA TYR A 95 -5.66 2.63 -1.60
C TYR A 95 -4.47 2.01 -2.34
N LEU A 96 -4.40 0.68 -2.42
CA LEU A 96 -3.31 -0.04 -3.11
C LEU A 96 -3.33 0.23 -4.63
N GLN A 97 -4.51 0.31 -5.24
CA GLN A 97 -4.67 0.73 -6.64
C GLN A 97 -4.16 2.16 -6.87
N MET A 98 -4.45 3.09 -5.96
CA MET A 98 -3.91 4.46 -6.04
C MET A 98 -2.37 4.47 -5.98
N MET A 99 -1.78 3.69 -5.07
CA MET A 99 -0.32 3.54 -4.98
C MET A 99 0.28 2.89 -6.24
N ARG A 100 -0.41 1.92 -6.84
CA ARG A 100 -0.03 1.33 -8.14
C ARG A 100 0.02 2.40 -9.24
N CYS A 101 -1.00 3.23 -9.35
CA CYS A 101 -1.03 4.31 -10.35
C CYS A 101 0.15 5.27 -10.17
N TYR A 102 0.41 5.72 -8.94
CA TYR A 102 1.56 6.57 -8.65
C TYR A 102 2.90 5.89 -8.97
N THR A 103 3.00 4.59 -8.73
CA THR A 103 4.17 3.77 -9.07
C THR A 103 4.39 3.75 -10.58
N LEU A 104 3.36 3.44 -11.36
CA LEU A 104 3.45 3.32 -12.82
C LEU A 104 3.73 4.66 -13.51
N TYR A 105 3.21 5.77 -12.99
CA TYR A 105 3.51 7.10 -13.50
C TYR A 105 4.89 7.63 -13.07
N GLY A 106 5.66 6.84 -12.32
CA GLY A 106 7.00 7.21 -11.90
C GLY A 106 7.04 8.25 -10.78
N TYR A 107 5.92 8.49 -10.07
CA TYR A 107 5.89 9.36 -8.88
C TYR A 107 6.35 8.63 -7.60
N LEU A 108 6.71 7.35 -7.73
CA LEU A 108 7.00 6.42 -6.64
C LEU A 108 8.25 5.57 -6.93
N ARG A 109 9.29 6.17 -7.54
CA ARG A 109 10.57 5.46 -7.73
C ARG A 109 11.25 5.21 -6.38
N PRO A 110 11.95 4.07 -6.17
CA PRO A 110 12.62 3.78 -4.89
C PRO A 110 13.63 4.84 -4.41
N THR A 111 14.24 5.60 -5.33
CA THR A 111 15.14 6.72 -5.02
C THR A 111 14.38 8.01 -4.68
N GLU A 112 13.26 8.27 -5.36
CA GLU A 112 12.37 9.42 -5.11
C GLU A 112 11.46 9.19 -3.91
N MET A 113 11.26 7.93 -3.52
CA MET A 113 10.72 7.54 -2.23
C MET A 113 11.56 8.16 -1.08
N GLN A 114 12.85 8.46 -1.28
CA GLN A 114 13.66 9.12 -0.25
C GLN A 114 13.37 10.63 -0.12
N THR A 115 12.76 11.27 -1.12
CA THR A 115 12.67 12.74 -1.26
C THR A 115 11.24 13.27 -1.41
N VAL A 116 10.31 12.49 -1.96
CA VAL A 116 8.94 12.90 -2.27
C VAL A 116 8.01 12.50 -1.12
N LEU A 117 7.58 13.50 -0.34
CA LEU A 117 6.68 13.37 0.81
C LEU A 117 5.32 12.70 0.49
N THR A 118 4.83 12.81 -0.74
CA THR A 118 3.41 12.59 -1.07
C THR A 118 2.91 11.15 -0.87
N PRO A 119 3.71 10.10 -1.13
CA PRO A 119 3.36 8.72 -0.77
C PRO A 119 3.73 8.37 0.69
N TYR A 120 4.67 9.09 1.30
CA TYR A 120 5.14 8.87 2.67
C TYR A 120 4.20 9.41 3.74
N LEU A 121 3.40 10.42 3.41
CA LEU A 121 2.34 10.91 4.29
C LEU A 121 1.24 9.87 4.53
N ALA A 122 1.15 8.84 3.69
CA ALA A 122 0.13 7.81 3.77
C ALA A 122 0.70 6.41 4.15
N LEU A 123 2.02 6.20 4.02
CA LEU A 123 2.72 4.97 4.45
C LEU A 123 2.76 4.76 5.98
N SER A 124 2.70 5.83 6.79
CA SER A 124 2.58 5.71 8.25
C SER A 124 1.31 4.98 8.70
N ASN A 125 0.30 4.89 7.81
CA ASN A 125 -0.92 4.12 8.06
C ASN A 125 -0.84 2.66 7.55
N ILE A 126 0.24 2.31 6.84
CA ILE A 126 0.57 0.93 6.48
C ILE A 126 1.43 0.30 7.58
N PHE A 127 2.22 1.08 8.33
CA PHE A 127 3.08 0.59 9.40
C PHE A 127 3.02 1.54 10.60
N PRO A 128 2.25 1.26 11.67
CA PRO A 128 2.30 2.09 12.87
C PRO A 128 3.48 1.66 13.77
N GLY A 129 4.51 2.50 13.97
CA GLY A 129 5.62 2.22 14.89
C GLY A 129 6.79 3.24 14.95
N PRO A 130 7.51 3.35 16.08
CA PRO A 130 8.51 4.40 16.32
C PRO A 130 9.81 4.31 15.50
N ASN A 131 9.99 3.32 14.61
CA ASN A 131 11.20 3.12 13.78
C ASN A 131 10.90 2.87 12.28
N GLU A 132 9.73 3.30 11.82
CA GLU A 132 9.17 3.07 10.49
C GLU A 132 10.13 3.36 9.31
N ARG A 133 10.84 4.50 9.30
CA ARG A 133 11.58 4.93 8.10
C ARG A 133 12.67 3.95 7.66
N ARG A 134 13.41 3.37 8.60
CA ARG A 134 14.51 2.43 8.29
C ARG A 134 13.97 1.08 7.81
N GLY A 135 12.90 0.59 8.45
CA GLY A 135 12.21 -0.64 8.04
C GLY A 135 11.53 -0.50 6.68
N ILE A 136 10.81 0.59 6.46
CA ILE A 136 10.15 0.91 5.18
C ILE A 136 11.17 1.00 4.05
N LEU A 137 12.34 1.62 4.25
CA LEU A 137 13.40 1.67 3.24
C LEU A 137 13.93 0.28 2.90
N LEU A 138 14.14 -0.58 3.90
CA LEU A 138 14.60 -1.96 3.71
C LEU A 138 13.56 -2.84 3.00
N LYS A 139 12.27 -2.53 3.16
CA LYS A 139 11.14 -3.29 2.59
C LYS A 139 10.47 -2.60 1.39
N SER A 140 11.00 -1.47 0.95
CA SER A 140 10.50 -0.65 -0.16
C SER A 140 10.28 -1.47 -1.44
N MET A 141 11.19 -2.38 -1.74
CA MET A 141 11.08 -3.27 -2.89
C MET A 141 9.93 -4.29 -2.77
N THR A 142 9.63 -4.79 -1.58
CA THR A 142 8.47 -5.69 -1.36
C THR A 142 7.16 -4.91 -1.47
N LEU A 143 7.13 -3.68 -0.95
CA LEU A 143 5.98 -2.78 -1.10
C LEU A 143 5.74 -2.40 -2.57
N LEU A 144 6.81 -2.16 -3.32
CA LEU A 144 6.74 -1.89 -4.75
C LEU A 144 6.11 -3.07 -5.50
N GLU A 145 6.58 -4.30 -5.26
CA GLU A 145 5.99 -5.52 -5.82
C GLU A 145 4.50 -5.63 -5.47
N MET A 146 4.14 -5.38 -4.22
CA MET A 146 2.75 -5.38 -3.76
C MET A 146 1.89 -4.35 -4.50
N PHE A 147 2.39 -3.13 -4.72
CA PHE A 147 1.67 -2.11 -5.48
C PHE A 147 1.49 -2.53 -6.94
N LEU A 148 2.54 -3.05 -7.59
CA LEU A 148 2.46 -3.51 -8.97
C LEU A 148 1.44 -4.66 -9.13
N LEU A 149 1.35 -5.53 -8.13
CA LEU A 149 0.44 -6.69 -8.10
C LEU A 149 -0.95 -6.38 -7.57
N ALA A 150 -1.22 -5.17 -7.05
CA ALA A 150 -2.48 -4.80 -6.43
C ALA A 150 -3.72 -5.01 -7.32
N GLN A 151 -3.55 -5.01 -8.65
CA GLN A 151 -4.62 -5.32 -9.60
C GLN A 151 -5.21 -6.73 -9.42
N LEU A 152 -4.43 -7.66 -8.86
CA LEU A 152 -4.89 -9.04 -8.60
C LEU A 152 -5.94 -9.11 -7.48
N LEU A 153 -6.08 -8.05 -6.66
CA LEU A 153 -7.14 -8.01 -5.64
C LEU A 153 -8.55 -7.94 -6.24
N ASP A 154 -8.69 -7.56 -7.51
CA ASP A 154 -9.97 -7.56 -8.22
C ASP A 154 -10.33 -8.94 -8.79
N ASP A 155 -9.36 -9.87 -8.85
CA ASP A 155 -9.54 -11.24 -9.31
C ASP A 155 -8.86 -12.24 -8.35
N PRO A 156 -9.57 -12.68 -7.29
CA PRO A 156 -9.04 -13.64 -6.31
C PRO A 156 -8.57 -14.96 -6.93
N ILE A 157 -9.16 -15.39 -8.04
CA ILE A 157 -8.79 -16.63 -8.73
C ILE A 157 -7.43 -16.45 -9.40
N ALA A 158 -7.23 -15.34 -10.13
CA ALA A 158 -5.94 -15.02 -10.72
C ALA A 158 -4.85 -14.80 -9.66
N LEU A 159 -5.18 -14.17 -8.53
CA LEU A 159 -4.24 -14.02 -7.41
C LEU A 159 -3.77 -15.37 -6.87
N SER A 160 -4.71 -16.28 -6.60
CA SER A 160 -4.41 -17.63 -6.12
C SER A 160 -3.55 -18.41 -7.13
N ALA A 161 -3.88 -18.35 -8.42
CA ALA A 161 -3.11 -19.00 -9.47
C ALA A 161 -1.66 -18.47 -9.58
N GLU A 162 -1.48 -17.15 -9.48
CA GLU A 162 -0.16 -16.53 -9.54
C GLU A 162 0.66 -16.84 -8.27
N LEU A 163 0.03 -16.89 -7.11
CA LEU A 163 0.66 -17.34 -5.86
C LEU A 163 1.11 -18.80 -5.96
N GLN A 164 0.27 -19.71 -6.46
CA GLN A 164 0.64 -21.11 -6.66
C GLN A 164 1.79 -21.27 -7.66
N ARG A 165 1.78 -20.49 -8.75
CA ARG A 165 2.87 -20.47 -9.73
C ARG A 165 4.18 -20.03 -9.08
N ALA A 166 4.17 -18.92 -8.35
CA ALA A 166 5.33 -18.39 -7.67
C ALA A 166 5.88 -19.37 -6.60
N CYS A 167 5.00 -20.03 -5.85
CA CYS A 167 5.36 -21.09 -4.90
C CYS A 167 6.05 -22.26 -5.59
N THR A 168 5.50 -22.75 -6.70
CA THR A 168 6.05 -23.90 -7.45
C THR A 168 7.42 -23.57 -8.03
N SER A 169 7.57 -22.39 -8.66
CA SER A 169 8.86 -21.92 -9.18
C SER A 169 9.92 -21.78 -8.08
N TYR A 170 9.52 -21.30 -6.89
CA TYR A 170 10.42 -21.16 -5.76
C TYR A 170 10.91 -22.52 -5.21
N ARG A 171 10.04 -23.52 -5.15
CA ARG A 171 10.43 -24.88 -4.74
C ARG A 171 11.39 -25.51 -5.74
N ALA A 172 11.10 -25.41 -7.04
CA ALA A 172 11.93 -25.97 -8.11
C ALA A 172 13.36 -25.37 -8.10
N THR A 173 13.49 -24.06 -7.87
CA THR A 173 14.80 -23.38 -7.77
C THR A 173 15.59 -23.81 -6.54
N LYS A 174 14.93 -24.03 -5.39
CA LYS A 174 15.59 -24.59 -4.20
C LYS A 174 16.07 -26.03 -4.40
N GLU A 175 15.31 -26.85 -5.10
CA GLU A 175 15.68 -28.23 -5.41
C GLU A 175 16.85 -28.31 -6.39
N GLY A 176 16.87 -27.47 -7.44
CA GLY A 176 17.99 -27.36 -8.37
C GLY A 176 19.29 -26.87 -7.72
N THR A 177 19.18 -25.98 -6.73
CA THR A 177 20.36 -25.48 -5.98
C THR A 177 20.96 -26.57 -5.09
N LYS A 178 20.13 -27.41 -4.46
CA LYS A 178 20.59 -28.55 -3.63
C LYS A 178 21.22 -29.68 -4.47
N ALA A 179 20.82 -29.85 -5.72
CA ALA A 179 21.39 -30.85 -6.62
C ALA A 179 22.81 -30.49 -7.09
N ASN A 180 23.12 -29.19 -7.24
CA ASN A 180 24.44 -28.71 -7.68
C ASN A 180 25.50 -28.64 -6.56
N THR A 181 25.13 -28.75 -5.28
CA THR A 181 26.08 -28.75 -4.15
C THR A 181 26.61 -30.16 -3.80
N LYS A 182 26.25 -31.19 -4.59
CA LYS A 182 26.69 -32.58 -4.41
C LYS A 182 27.67 -33.07 -5.49
N ARG A 183 28.39 -32.16 -6.17
CA ARG A 183 29.47 -32.50 -7.10
C ARG A 183 30.79 -31.96 -6.58
#